data_AF-A0A2V6L9L8-F1
#
_entry.id   AF-A0A2V6L9L8-F1
#
_cell.length_a   1.000
_cell.length_b   1.000
_cell.length_c   1.000
_cell.angle_alpha   90.00
_cell.angle_beta   90.00
_cell.angle_gamma   90.00
#
_symmetry.space_group_name_H-M   'P 1'
#
loop_
_entity.id
_entity.type
_entity.pdbx_description
1 polymer ?
#
loop_
_entity_poly.entity_id
_entity_poly.type
_entity_poly.pdbx_seq_one_letter_code
_entity_poly.pdbx_strand_id
1 'polypeptide(L)'
;QNTPNSEGDCVDAINRYIVMPSQATAYKIGMLKILELREKAKRALGAKFDLHQFHDVVLTNGALPLDVLEESVNRWIKSKQT
;
A
#
# COMPACT_ATOMS: atom_id res chain seq x y z
N GLN A 1 -3.77 23.75 11.80
CA GLN A 1 -4.90 22.81 11.84
C GLN A 1 -4.91 22.04 10.52
N ASN A 2 -4.94 20.70 10.55
CA ASN A 2 -4.71 19.86 9.35
C ASN A 2 -5.95 19.04 8.92
N THR A 3 -7.02 19.02 9.72
CA THR A 3 -8.20 18.19 9.51
C THR A 3 -9.46 18.89 10.04
N PRO A 4 -10.66 18.67 9.49
CA PRO A 4 -11.90 19.28 9.96
C PRO A 4 -12.55 18.58 11.16
N ASN A 5 -11.84 17.67 11.85
CA ASN A 5 -12.35 16.92 13.00
C ASN A 5 -12.64 17.82 14.20
N SER A 6 -13.56 17.35 15.06
CA SER A 6 -13.81 18.01 16.35
C SER A 6 -12.57 17.92 17.25
N GLU A 7 -12.51 18.78 18.27
CA GLU A 7 -11.42 18.75 19.26
C GLU A 7 -11.39 17.40 20.01
N GLY A 8 -12.55 16.87 20.39
CA GLY A 8 -12.67 15.56 21.05
C GLY A 8 -12.09 14.43 20.21
N ASP A 9 -12.44 14.35 18.92
CA ASP A 9 -11.88 13.33 18.01
C ASP A 9 -10.35 13.44 17.90
N CYS A 10 -9.82 14.66 17.88
CA CYS A 10 -8.39 14.89 17.81
C CYS A 10 -7.69 14.40 19.09
N VAL A 11 -8.25 14.70 20.27
CA VAL A 11 -7.73 14.23 21.56
C VAL A 11 -7.72 12.69 21.62
N ASP A 12 -8.82 12.04 21.23
CA ASP A 12 -8.90 10.58 21.21
C ASP A 12 -7.89 9.96 20.23
N ALA A 13 -7.70 10.57 19.06
CA ALA A 13 -6.70 10.13 18.09
C ALA A 13 -5.27 10.24 18.66
N ILE A 14 -4.91 11.37 19.30
CA ILE A 14 -3.59 11.56 19.91
C ILE A 14 -3.36 10.55 21.06
N ASN A 15 -4.36 10.33 21.91
CA ASN A 15 -4.29 9.34 22.99
C ASN A 15 -4.01 7.93 22.41
N ARG A 16 -4.68 7.56 21.31
CA ARG A 16 -4.39 6.30 20.61
C ARG A 16 -2.95 6.23 20.12
N TYR A 17 -2.41 7.32 19.55
CA TYR A 17 -1.04 7.32 19.02
C TYR A 17 0.03 7.18 20.11
N ILE A 18 -0.24 7.68 21.32
CA ILE A 18 0.64 7.53 22.49
C ILE A 18 0.68 6.06 22.94
N VAL A 19 -0.48 5.40 23.03
CA VAL A 19 -0.58 4.00 23.50
C VAL A 19 -0.15 3.00 22.42
N MET A 20 -0.39 3.32 21.14
CA MET A 20 -0.05 2.49 19.98
C MET A 20 0.95 3.22 19.07
N PRO A 21 2.22 3.35 19.48
CA PRO A 21 3.21 4.08 18.71
C PRO A 21 3.34 3.49 17.31
N SER A 22 3.61 4.35 16.33
CA SER A 22 3.75 4.04 14.90
C SER A 22 2.49 3.54 14.16
N GLN A 23 1.44 3.06 14.83
CA GLN A 23 0.28 2.44 14.16
C GLN A 23 -0.36 3.37 13.11
N ALA A 24 -0.46 4.66 13.41
CA ALA A 24 -1.05 5.66 12.51
C ALA A 24 -0.23 5.91 11.23
N THR A 25 1.06 5.57 11.21
CA THR A 25 1.89 5.73 9.99
C THR A 25 1.58 4.65 8.96
N ALA A 26 1.08 3.48 9.40
CA ALA A 26 0.80 2.33 8.54
C ALA A 26 -0.17 2.67 7.41
N TYR A 27 -1.16 3.54 7.66
CA TYR A 27 -2.12 3.98 6.64
C TYR A 27 -1.43 4.59 5.42
N LYS A 28 -0.53 5.56 5.66
CA LYS A 28 0.13 6.28 4.56
C LYS A 28 1.29 5.50 3.98
N ILE A 29 2.08 4.83 4.82
CA ILE A 29 3.21 4.01 4.35
C ILE A 29 2.73 2.85 3.49
N GLY A 30 1.70 2.11 3.91
CA GLY A 30 1.12 1.02 3.11
C GLY A 30 0.55 1.51 1.77
N MET A 31 -0.23 2.60 1.80
CA MET A 31 -0.76 3.23 0.59
C MET A 31 0.36 3.66 -0.38
N LEU A 32 1.39 4.36 0.12
CA LEU A 32 2.51 4.81 -0.70
C LEU A 32 3.24 3.63 -1.35
N LYS A 33 3.46 2.54 -0.62
CA LYS A 33 4.11 1.34 -1.15
C LYS A 33 3.29 0.69 -2.26
N ILE A 34 1.98 0.54 -2.09
CA ILE A 34 1.11 -0.02 -3.14
C ILE A 34 1.13 0.86 -4.40
N LEU A 35 1.09 2.19 -4.24
CA LEU A 35 1.20 3.12 -5.37
C LEU A 35 2.56 3.03 -6.07
N GLU A 36 3.66 2.95 -5.31
CA GLU A 36 5.02 2.77 -5.83
C GLU A 36 5.12 1.50 -6.68
N LEU A 37 4.62 0.38 -6.16
CA LEU A 37 4.61 -0.91 -6.86
C LEU A 37 3.75 -0.87 -8.14
N ARG A 38 2.62 -0.18 -8.10
CA ARG A 38 1.77 0.01 -9.29
C ARG A 38 2.50 0.81 -10.37
N GLU A 39 3.17 1.90 -10.01
CA GLU A 39 3.94 2.70 -10.96
C GLU A 39 5.17 1.95 -11.48
N LYS A 40 5.82 1.14 -10.64
CA LYS A 40 6.89 0.21 -11.06
C LYS A 40 6.37 -0.78 -12.11
N ALA A 41 5.22 -1.40 -11.87
CA ALA A 41 4.61 -2.34 -12.81
C ALA A 41 4.21 -1.68 -14.14
N LYS A 42 3.60 -0.49 -14.10
CA LYS A 42 3.27 0.29 -15.30
C LYS A 42 4.50 0.58 -16.14
N ARG A 43 5.60 1.04 -15.51
CA ARG A 43 6.87 1.31 -16.21
C ARG A 43 7.48 0.05 -16.81
N ALA A 44 7.45 -1.06 -16.08
CA ALA A 44 8.09 -2.31 -16.49
C ALA A 44 7.33 -3.08 -17.59
N LEU A 45 6.00 -2.96 -17.63
CA LEU A 45 5.15 -3.71 -18.56
C LEU A 45 4.60 -2.87 -19.73
N GLY A 46 4.58 -1.54 -19.61
CA GLY A 46 4.07 -0.65 -20.66
C GLY A 46 2.66 -1.04 -21.10
N ALA A 47 2.46 -1.29 -22.39
CA ALA A 47 1.17 -1.71 -22.95
C ALA A 47 0.69 -3.08 -22.45
N LYS A 48 1.57 -3.92 -21.88
CA LYS A 48 1.20 -5.20 -21.26
C LYS A 48 0.68 -5.05 -19.82
N PHE A 49 0.71 -3.84 -19.24
CA PHE A 49 0.21 -3.62 -17.89
C PHE A 49 -1.33 -3.75 -17.86
N ASP A 50 -1.81 -4.57 -16.94
CA ASP A 50 -3.23 -4.75 -16.67
C ASP A 50 -3.51 -4.47 -15.18
N LEU A 51 -4.40 -3.50 -14.92
CA LEU A 51 -4.75 -3.09 -13.56
C LEU A 51 -5.50 -4.19 -12.79
N HIS A 52 -6.30 -5.01 -13.48
CA HIS A 52 -7.05 -6.09 -12.86
C HIS A 52 -6.08 -7.15 -12.34
N GLN A 53 -5.11 -7.55 -13.16
CA GLN A 53 -4.06 -8.48 -12.75
C GLN A 53 -3.18 -7.93 -11.62
N PHE A 54 -2.89 -6.63 -11.62
CA PHE A 54 -2.20 -6.00 -10.50
C PHE A 54 -3.00 -6.12 -9.20
N HIS A 55 -4.32 -5.86 -9.23
CA HIS A 55 -5.17 -6.05 -8.06
C HIS A 55 -5.24 -7.51 -7.62
N ASP A 56 -5.30 -8.47 -8.54
CA ASP A 56 -5.27 -9.90 -8.22
C ASP A 56 -4.01 -10.25 -7.43
N VAL A 57 -2.84 -9.78 -7.88
CA VAL A 57 -1.56 -10.01 -7.19
C VAL A 57 -1.55 -9.40 -5.79
N VAL A 58 -2.15 -8.22 -5.61
CA VAL A 58 -2.19 -7.52 -4.31
C VAL A 58 -3.17 -8.15 -3.33
N LEU A 59 -4.31 -8.69 -3.80
CA LEU A 59 -5.43 -9.07 -2.95
C LEU A 59 -5.55 -10.59 -2.70
N THR A 60 -5.09 -11.44 -3.62
CA THR A 60 -5.34 -12.90 -3.57
C THR A 60 -4.76 -13.58 -2.32
N ASN A 61 -3.60 -13.12 -1.85
CA ASN A 61 -2.88 -13.75 -0.74
C ASN A 61 -3.25 -13.17 0.64
N GLY A 62 -4.28 -12.31 0.71
CA GLY A 62 -4.68 -11.64 1.94
C GLY A 62 -3.65 -10.61 2.44
N ALA A 63 -3.67 -10.33 3.74
CA ALA A 63 -2.77 -9.35 4.35
C ALA A 63 -1.33 -9.89 4.41
N LEU A 64 -0.42 -9.20 3.73
CA LEU A 64 1.01 -9.55 3.68
C LEU A 64 1.88 -8.41 4.22
N PRO A 65 3.06 -8.72 4.78
CA PRO A 65 4.15 -7.77 4.93
C PRO A 65 4.49 -7.09 3.59
N LEU A 66 4.89 -5.82 3.64
CA LEU A 66 5.09 -5.00 2.43
C LEU A 66 6.23 -5.49 1.52
N ASP A 67 7.26 -6.09 2.09
CA ASP A 67 8.36 -6.77 1.41
C ASP A 67 7.88 -8.00 0.64
N VAL A 68 7.07 -8.86 1.26
CA VAL A 68 6.47 -10.04 0.62
C VAL A 68 5.50 -9.65 -0.50
N LEU A 69 4.74 -8.57 -0.31
CA LEU A 69 3.90 -7.98 -1.36
C LEU A 69 4.74 -7.51 -2.54
N GLU A 70 5.86 -6.80 -2.28
CA GLU A 70 6.77 -6.35 -3.32
C GLU A 70 7.36 -7.52 -4.12
N GLU A 71 7.80 -8.58 -3.46
CA GLU A 71 8.28 -9.78 -4.15
C GLU A 71 7.21 -10.40 -5.07
N SER A 72 5.96 -10.43 -4.61
CA SER A 72 4.84 -10.98 -5.39
C SER A 72 4.59 -10.17 -6.65
N VAL A 73 4.62 -8.83 -6.55
CA VAL A 73 4.53 -7.93 -7.71
C VAL A 73 5.74 -8.13 -8.65
N ASN A 74 6.95 -8.25 -8.11
CA ASN A 74 8.16 -8.45 -8.92
C ASN A 74 8.13 -9.78 -9.69
N ARG A 75 7.67 -10.87 -9.05
CA ARG A 75 7.50 -12.18 -9.69
C ARG A 75 6.48 -12.11 -10.83
N TRP A 76 5.36 -11.44 -10.62
CA TRP A 76 4.35 -11.24 -11.66
C TRP A 76 4.90 -10.41 -12.83
N ILE A 77 5.56 -9.29 -12.58
CA ILE A 77 6.19 -8.48 -13.65
C ILE A 77 7.15 -9.35 -14.49
N LYS A 78 8.02 -10.12 -13.84
CA LYS A 78 8.98 -11.00 -14.51
C LYS A 78 8.28 -12.03 -15.41
N SER A 79 7.18 -12.62 -14.95
CA SER A 79 6.39 -13.60 -15.73
C SER A 79 5.71 -13.02 -16.98
N LYS A 80 5.56 -11.68 -17.09
CA LYS A 80 4.91 -11.00 -18.22
C LYS A 80 5.91 -10.41 -19.23
N GLN A 81 7.19 -10.37 -18.87
CA GLN A 81 8.28 -9.88 -19.72
C GLN A 81 8.91 -10.98 -20.57
N THR A 82 8.73 -12.24 -20.17
CA THR A 82 9.06 -13.41 -21.01
C THR A 82 8.04 -13.51 -22.14
#